data_AF-A0A7C5NZF4-F1
#
_entry.id   AF-A0A7C5NZF4-F1
#
_cell.length_a   1.000
_cell.length_b   1.000
_cell.length_c   1.000
_cell.angle_alpha   90.00
_cell.angle_beta   90.00
_cell.angle_gamma   90.00
#
_symmetry.space_group_name_H-M   'P 1'
#
loop_
_entity.id
_entity.type
_entity.pdbx_description
1 polymer ?
#
loop_
_entity_poly.entity_id
_entity_poly.type
_entity_poly.pdbx_seq_one_letter_code
_entity_poly.pdbx_strand_id
1 'polypeptide(L)' 'MMRIFKVKAKVSREVHGLGEGVSYVSLLVLASDERDVKALAEKYFQEEGLKKENFDILSIEEIKSRKGKVLGIIVG' A
#
# COMPACT_ATOMS: atom_id res chain seq x y z
N MET A 1 -18.10 0.20 -10.45
CA MET A 1 -17.84 -1.22 -10.17
C MET A 1 -16.57 -1.29 -9.32
N MET A 2 -16.58 -1.99 -8.18
CA MET A 2 -15.39 -2.10 -7.34
C MET A 2 -14.33 -2.97 -8.02
N ARG A 3 -13.09 -2.50 -7.99
CA ARG A 3 -11.89 -3.13 -8.56
C ARG A 3 -10.84 -3.25 -7.47
N ILE A 4 -9.86 -4.12 -7.69
CA ILE A 4 -8.81 -4.38 -6.71
C ILE A 4 -7.51 -3.88 -7.30
N PHE A 5 -6.77 -3.14 -6.49
CA PHE A 5 -5.51 -2.55 -6.85
C PHE A 5 -4.42 -3.04 -5.90
N LYS A 6 -3.28 -3.39 -6.46
CA LYS A 6 -2.05 -3.60 -5.68
C LYS A 6 -1.26 -2.30 -5.68
N VAL A 7 -0.97 -1.78 -4.49
CA VAL A 7 -0.12 -0.61 -4.30
C VAL A 7 1.21 -1.07 -3.75
N LYS A 8 2.31 -0.75 -4.43
CA LYS A 8 3.67 -0.94 -3.91
C LYS A 8 4.17 0.38 -3.36
N ALA A 9 4.70 0.36 -2.14
CA ALA A 9 5.26 1.56 -1.52
C ALA A 9 6.61 1.26 -0.86
N LYS A 10 7.49 2.25 -0.90
CA LYS A 10 8.67 2.33 -0.05
C LYS A 10 8.25 3.02 1.25
N VAL A 11 8.63 2.47 2.39
CA VAL A 11 8.41 3.07 3.71
C VAL A 11 9.77 3.21 4.39
N SER A 12 10.08 4.44 4.81
CA SER A 12 11.22 4.81 5.63
C SER A 12 10.74 5.03 7.07
N ARG A 13 11.33 4.33 8.03
CA ARG A 13 11.04 4.54 9.45
C ARG A 13 12.34 4.53 10.23
N GLU A 14 12.48 5.47 11.17
CA GLU A 14 13.55 5.39 12.15
C GLU A 14 13.38 4.13 12.99
N VAL A 15 14.38 3.25 12.93
CA VAL A 15 14.44 2.07 13.78
C VAL A 15 15.33 2.43 14.96
N HIS A 16 14.75 2.44 16.16
CA HIS A 16 15.48 2.77 17.39
C HIS A 16 16.78 1.96 17.48
N GLY A 17 17.91 2.66 17.47
CA GLY A 17 19.25 2.09 17.62
C GLY A 17 19.94 1.62 16.34
N LEU A 18 19.29 1.69 15.16
CA LEU A 18 19.83 1.17 13.90
C LEU A 18 19.82 2.16 12.72
N GLY A 19 19.29 3.38 12.90
CA GLY A 19 19.19 4.39 11.85
C GLY A 19 17.89 4.29 11.03
N GLU A 20 17.89 4.90 9.84
CA GLU A 20 16.71 4.89 8.95
C GLU A 20 16.56 3.50 8.30
N GLY A 21 15.52 2.76 8.70
CA GLY A 21 15.15 1.49 8.09
C GLY A 21 14.25 1.71 6.87
N VAL A 22 14.65 1.18 5.73
CA VAL A 22 13.85 1.19 4.49
C VAL A 22 13.20 -0.17 4.28
N SER A 23 11.88 -0.19 4.14
CA SER A 23 11.09 -1.38 3.82
C SER A 23 10.24 -1.17 2.57
N TYR A 24 9.93 -2.26 1.87
CA TYR A 24 9.05 -2.24 0.71
C TYR A 24 7.80 -3.06 1.02
N VAL A 25 6.64 -2.42 0.94
CA VAL A 25 5.36 -3.01 1.32
C VAL A 25 4.41 -3.09 0.13
N SER A 26 3.47 -4.03 0.19
CA SER A 26 2.38 -4.15 -0.77
C SER A 26 1.04 -4.03 -0.05
N LEU A 27 0.22 -3.06 -0.43
CA LEU A 27 -1.17 -2.94 0.00
C LEU A 27 -2.10 -3.47 -1.07
N LEU A 28 -3.23 -4.04 -0.63
CA LEU A 28 -4.34 -4.42 -1.50
C LEU A 28 -5.52 -3.51 -1.19
N VAL A 29 -5.97 -2.76 -2.19
CA VAL A 29 -6.99 -1.72 -2.04
C VAL A 29 -8.18 -2.04 -2.93
N LEU A 30 -9.37 -2.04 -2.34
CA LEU A 30 -10.65 -2.15 -3.03
C LEU A 30 -11.19 -0.74 -3.30
N ALA A 31 -11.27 -0.34 -4.57
CA ALA A 31 -11.69 1.00 -4.97
C ALA A 31 -12.42 1.01 -6.31
N SER A 32 -13.17 2.10 -6.59
CA SER A 32 -13.89 2.25 -7.87
C SER A 32 -13.02 2.86 -8.97
N ASP A 33 -12.03 3.69 -8.61
CA ASP A 33 -11.12 4.42 -9.51
C ASP A 33 -9.69 4.39 -8.92
N GLU A 34 -8.67 4.44 -9.77
CA GLU A 34 -7.26 4.47 -9.38
C GLU A 34 -6.89 5.71 -8.55
N ARG A 35 -7.54 6.85 -8.82
CA ARG A 35 -7.32 8.10 -8.05
C ARG A 35 -7.70 7.94 -6.58
N ASP A 36 -8.76 7.18 -6.31
CA ASP A 36 -9.19 6.87 -4.94
C ASP A 36 -8.19 5.96 -4.23
N VAL A 37 -7.53 5.05 -4.98
CA VAL A 37 -6.55 4.10 -4.43
C VAL A 37 -5.37 4.82 -3.81
N LYS A 38 -4.84 5.84 -4.49
CA LYS A 38 -3.71 6.62 -3.98
C LYS A 38 -4.08 7.30 -2.66
N ALA A 39 -5.22 7.99 -2.62
CA ALA A 39 -5.68 8.68 -1.42
C ALA A 39 -5.93 7.70 -0.25
N LEU A 40 -6.49 6.53 -0.52
CA LEU A 40 -6.71 5.49 0.48
C LEU A 40 -5.38 4.92 1.02
N ALA A 41 -4.40 4.68 0.15
CA ALA A 41 -3.07 4.20 0.57
C ALA A 41 -2.32 5.24 1.41
N GLU A 42 -2.35 6.52 1.00
CA GLU A 42 -1.74 7.61 1.78
C GLU A 42 -2.40 7.75 3.16
N LYS A 43 -3.73 7.69 3.21
CA LYS A 43 -4.49 7.76 4.47
C LYS A 43 -4.15 6.59 5.39
N TYR A 44 -4.06 5.36 4.86
CA TYR A 44 -3.66 4.18 5.62
C TYR A 44 -2.28 4.37 6.26
N PHE A 45 -1.28 4.83 5.49
CA PHE A 45 0.06 5.06 6.05
C PHE A 45 0.08 6.13 7.14
N GLN A 46 -0.74 7.18 7.01
CA GLN A 46 -0.90 8.19 8.05
C GLN A 46 -1.56 7.63 9.32
N GLU A 47 -2.56 6.75 9.18
CA GLU A 47 -3.20 6.04 10.30
C GLU A 47 -2.21 5.11 11.02
N GLU A 48 -1.27 4.51 10.28
CA GLU A 48 -0.13 3.73 10.82
C GLU A 48 0.98 4.62 11.44
N GLY A 49 0.78 5.93 11.51
CA GLY A 49 1.68 6.90 12.14
C GLY A 49 2.86 7.35 11.26
N LEU A 50 2.81 7.11 9.95
CA LEU A 50 3.84 7.55 9.01
C LEU A 50 3.55 8.97 8.51
N LYS A 51 4.59 9.82 8.50
CA LYS A 51 4.52 11.14 7.85
C LYS A 51 4.64 10.99 6.34
N LYS A 52 4.28 12.04 5.59
CA LYS A 52 4.42 12.03 4.12
C LYS A 52 5.86 11.85 3.65
N GLU A 53 6.84 12.36 4.39
CA GLU A 53 8.26 12.11 4.06
C GLU A 53 8.70 10.65 4.29
N ASN A 54 7.93 9.87 5.04
CA ASN A 54 8.28 8.51 5.45
C ASN A 54 7.80 7.44 4.46
N PHE A 55 7.12 7.80 3.38
CA PHE A 55 6.70 6.82 2.39
C PHE A 55 6.65 7.40 0.98
N ASP A 56 6.82 6.52 0.00
CA ASP A 56 6.68 6.84 -1.41
C ASP A 56 5.90 5.73 -2.13
N ILE A 57 4.86 6.10 -2.86
CA ILE A 57 4.03 5.16 -3.63
C ILE A 57 4.71 4.93 -4.97
N LEU A 58 5.22 3.72 -5.18
CA LEU A 58 6.02 3.35 -6.34
C LEU A 58 5.16 2.91 -7.53
N SER A 59 4.11 2.14 -7.27
CA SER A 59 3.18 1.72 -8.33
C SER A 59 1.79 1.41 -7.81
N ILE A 60 0.80 1.60 -8.67
CA ILE A 60 -0.59 1.18 -8.47
C ILE A 60 -0.97 0.33 -9.69
N GLU A 61 -1.37 -0.92 -9.47
CA GLU A 61 -1.66 -1.88 -10.53
C GLU A 61 -3.06 -2.48 -10.31
N GLU A 62 -3.97 -2.33 -11.27
CA GLU A 62 -5.29 -2.98 -11.23
C GLU A 62 -5.13 -4.50 -11.44
N ILE A 63 -5.60 -5.29 -10.47
CA ILE A 63 -5.64 -6.75 -10.57
C ILE A 63 -6.90 -7.14 -11.37
N LYS A 64 -6.70 -7.44 -12.66
CA LYS A 64 -7.77 -7.96 -13.53
C LYS A 64 -8.09 -9.41 -13.14
N SER A 65 -9.23 -9.63 -12.49
CA SER A 65 -9.70 -10.98 -12.14
C SER A 65 -10.46 -11.62 -13.31
N ARG A 66 -9.97 -12.75 -13.84
CA ARG A 66 -10.59 -13.46 -14.99
C ARG A 66 -11.37 -14.72 -14.62
N LYS A 67 -11.24 -15.27 -13.40
CA LYS A 67 -11.98 -16.41 -12.79
C LYS A 67 -11.50 -16.51 -11.33
N GLY A 68 -12.37 -16.92 -10.41
CA GLY A 68 -12.22 -16.75 -8.95
C GLY A 68 -10.81 -16.95 -8.38
N LYS A 69 -10.40 -16.08 -7.44
CA LYS A 69 -9.04 -16.05 -6.89
C LYS A 69 -9.04 -15.53 -5.44
N VAL A 70 -8.26 -16.16 -4.56
CA VAL A 70 -7.95 -15.63 -3.22
C VAL A 70 -7.15 -14.34 -3.39
N LEU A 71 -7.62 -13.26 -2.78
CA LEU A 71 -7.04 -11.92 -2.94
C LEU A 71 -5.97 -11.62 -1.91
N GLY A 72 -5.97 -12.34 -0.78
CA GLY A 72 -4.88 -12.32 0.19
C GLY A 72 -5.09 -13.29 1.34
N ILE A 73 -3.99 -13.59 2.04
CA ILE A 73 -3.95 -13.92 3.46
C ILE A 73 -2.82 -13.03 4.03
N ILE A 74 -3.12 -12.29 5.10
CA ILE A 74 -2.15 -11.46 5.82
C ILE A 74 -1.58 -12.29 6.97
N VAL A 75 -0.27 -12.55 6.94
CA VAL A 75 0.47 -13.15 8.07
C VAL A 75 1.91 -12.62 8.03
N GLY A 76 2.35 -11.99 9.13
CA GLY A 76 3.77 -11.67 9.40
C GLY A 76 4.30 -10.43 8.71
#